data_AF-A0AAW1LFK5-F1
#
_entry.id   AF-A0AAW1LFK5-F1
#
_cell.length_a   1.000
_cell.length_b   1.000
_cell.length_c   1.000
_cell.angle_alpha   90.00
_cell.angle_beta   90.00
_cell.angle_gamma   90.00
#
_symmetry.space_group_name_H-M   'P 1'
#
loop_
_entity.id
_entity.type
_entity.pdbx_description
1 polymer ?
#
loop_
_entity_poly.entity_id
_entity_poly.type
_entity_poly.pdbx_seq_one_letter_code
_entity_poly.pdbx_strand_id
1 'polypeptide(L)'
;MAISTDVDIKELFDWAQMEPANHKKYLKILHNVYQSQEFHAFCAAFNKYLVHAFVQPPLNPFSKAIITFASAFCLEIVTDYEKQMQKHDENSEREGHPFFLHLMSLILTYVPLNEFNVRYHACLLLAMLFTNFDADISISDEICDKIQTAMLKRAAEIVYVMVTAFL
;
A
#
# COMPACT_ATOMS: atom_id res chain seq x y z
N MET A 1 10.39 -9.78 26.52
CA MET A 1 11.03 -8.51 26.12
C MET A 1 9.90 -7.54 25.80
N ALA A 2 9.66 -6.55 26.66
CA ALA A 2 8.63 -5.56 26.44
C ALA A 2 9.04 -4.71 25.23
N ILE A 3 8.18 -4.64 24.23
CA ILE A 3 8.34 -3.73 23.10
C ILE A 3 7.98 -2.35 23.66
N SER A 4 8.94 -1.43 23.67
CA SER A 4 8.69 -0.03 24.06
C SER A 4 7.56 0.51 23.20
N THR A 5 6.50 1.00 23.82
CA THR A 5 5.25 1.47 23.20
C THR A 5 5.38 2.84 22.50
N ASP A 6 6.61 3.31 22.28
CA ASP A 6 6.89 4.67 21.81
C ASP A 6 7.90 4.64 20.65
N VAL A 7 7.71 3.69 19.72
CA VAL A 7 8.52 3.58 18.50
C VAL A 7 7.89 4.47 17.43
N ASP A 8 8.66 5.44 16.92
CA ASP A 8 8.25 6.28 15.81
C ASP A 8 8.12 5.45 14.51
N ILE A 9 7.11 5.74 13.70
CA ILE A 9 6.91 5.16 12.37
C ILE A 9 8.19 5.33 11.53
N LYS A 10 8.91 6.45 11.70
CA LYS A 10 10.20 6.65 11.05
C LYS A 10 11.18 5.52 11.32
N GLU A 11 11.44 5.26 12.61
CA GLU A 11 12.42 4.26 13.04
C GLU A 11 12.00 2.87 12.57
N LEU A 12 10.70 2.60 12.58
CA LEU A 12 10.17 1.33 12.13
C LEU A 12 10.36 1.10 10.63
N PHE A 13 10.20 2.15 9.81
CA PHE A 13 10.51 2.08 8.38
C PHE A 13 12.01 1.93 8.14
N ASP A 14 12.86 2.66 8.88
CA ASP A 14 14.32 2.51 8.80
C ASP A 14 14.74 1.05 9.12
N TRP A 15 14.16 0.44 10.15
CA TRP A 15 14.42 -0.97 10.48
C TRP A 15 13.85 -1.94 9.44
N ALA A 16 12.62 -1.72 8.95
CA ALA A 16 12.04 -2.55 7.91
C ALA A 16 12.83 -2.49 6.60
N GLN A 17 13.47 -1.37 6.32
CA GLN A 17 14.37 -1.19 5.18
C GLN A 17 15.65 -2.03 5.34
N MET A 18 16.26 -1.99 6.52
CA MET A 18 17.58 -2.60 6.77
C MET A 18 17.51 -4.09 7.16
N GLU A 19 16.43 -4.51 7.80
CA GLU A 19 16.28 -5.86 8.38
C GLU A 19 15.00 -6.56 7.87
N PRO A 20 14.91 -6.94 6.57
CA PRO A 20 13.73 -7.60 6.03
C PRO A 20 13.34 -8.91 6.73
N ALA A 21 14.32 -9.64 7.27
CA ALA A 21 14.09 -10.86 8.05
C ALA A 21 13.21 -10.63 9.30
N ASN A 22 13.18 -9.40 9.80
CA ASN A 22 12.44 -9.03 11.01
C ASN A 22 11.09 -8.37 10.71
N HIS A 23 10.63 -8.31 9.45
CA HIS A 23 9.35 -7.70 9.06
C HIS A 23 8.17 -8.17 9.92
N LYS A 24 8.06 -9.48 10.19
CA LYS A 24 6.98 -10.02 11.03
C LYS A 24 6.94 -9.42 12.44
N LYS A 25 8.10 -9.08 13.01
CA LYS A 25 8.17 -8.37 14.30
C LYS A 25 7.72 -6.93 14.13
N TYR A 26 8.23 -6.23 13.12
CA TYR A 26 7.93 -4.83 12.88
C TYR A 26 6.46 -4.57 12.51
N LEU A 27 5.83 -5.49 11.77
CA LEU A 27 4.42 -5.40 11.42
C LEU A 27 3.54 -5.36 12.68
N LYS A 28 3.83 -6.20 13.68
CA LYS A 28 3.12 -6.18 14.97
C LYS A 28 3.29 -4.84 15.70
N ILE A 29 4.48 -4.25 15.63
CA ILE A 29 4.74 -2.93 16.23
C ILE A 29 3.93 -1.87 15.48
N LEU A 30 3.97 -1.87 14.15
CA LEU A 30 3.24 -0.93 13.31
C LEU A 30 1.74 -1.03 13.53
N HIS A 31 1.22 -2.26 13.70
CA HIS A 31 -0.17 -2.51 14.02
C HIS A 31 -0.58 -1.87 15.35
N ASN A 32 0.25 -2.02 16.40
CA ASN A 32 -0.02 -1.37 17.68
C ASN A 32 0.03 0.16 17.57
N VAL A 33 0.93 0.71 16.75
CA VAL A 33 1.01 2.16 16.48
C VAL A 33 -0.25 2.63 15.73
N TYR A 34 -0.71 1.87 14.74
CA TYR A 34 -1.95 2.14 14.01
C TYR A 34 -3.17 2.17 14.94
N GLN A 35 -3.24 1.25 15.90
CA GLN A 35 -4.34 1.18 16.87
C GLN A 35 -4.29 2.29 17.94
N SER A 36 -3.12 2.85 18.24
CA SER A 36 -2.94 3.84 19.30
C SER A 36 -2.90 5.29 18.81
N GLN A 37 -2.59 5.52 17.53
CA GLN A 37 -2.54 6.85 16.92
C GLN A 37 -3.86 7.24 16.24
N GLU A 38 -4.05 8.54 16.10
CA GLU A 38 -5.13 9.09 15.27
C GLU A 38 -4.88 8.72 13.80
N PHE A 39 -5.95 8.35 13.09
CA PHE A 39 -5.88 7.77 11.74
C PHE A 39 -5.18 8.68 10.73
N HIS A 40 -5.51 9.97 10.70
CA HIS A 40 -4.89 10.91 9.77
C HIS A 40 -3.41 11.16 10.09
N ALA A 41 -3.06 11.25 11.38
CA ALA A 41 -1.67 11.35 11.81
C ALA A 41 -0.84 10.13 11.39
N PHE A 42 -1.38 8.93 11.60
CA PHE A 42 -0.75 7.69 11.15
C PHE A 42 -0.54 7.68 9.63
N CYS A 43 -1.61 7.94 8.88
CA CYS A 43 -1.58 7.96 7.42
C CYS A 43 -0.59 8.99 6.86
N ALA A 44 -0.50 10.18 7.46
CA ALA A 44 0.46 11.20 7.05
C ALA A 44 1.92 10.73 7.24
N ALA A 45 2.23 10.14 8.40
CA ALA A 45 3.56 9.61 8.69
C ALA A 45 3.90 8.42 7.78
N PHE A 46 2.97 7.47 7.62
CA PHE A 46 3.14 6.31 6.74
C PHE A 46 3.40 6.73 5.29
N ASN A 47 2.60 7.66 4.75
CA ASN A 47 2.73 8.15 3.38
C ASN A 47 4.09 8.80 3.15
N LYS A 48 4.57 9.61 4.10
CA LYS A 48 5.87 10.28 4.01
C LYS A 48 7.00 9.28 3.74
N TYR A 49 7.05 8.18 4.49
CA TYR A 49 8.12 7.19 4.34
C TYR A 49 7.91 6.27 3.13
N LEU A 50 6.66 5.99 2.77
CA LEU A 50 6.37 5.26 1.53
C LEU A 50 6.84 6.02 0.29
N VAL A 51 6.62 7.33 0.23
CA VAL A 51 7.03 8.18 -0.91
C VAL A 51 8.57 8.22 -1.05
N HIS A 52 9.32 8.17 0.05
CA HIS A 52 10.78 8.06 -0.01
C HIS A 52 11.26 6.78 -0.70
N ALA A 53 10.52 5.68 -0.59
CA ALA A 53 10.80 4.45 -1.33
C ALA A 53 10.46 4.59 -2.82
N PHE A 54 9.40 5.32 -3.16
CA PHE A 54 8.90 5.49 -4.52
C PHE A 54 9.88 6.22 -5.44
N VAL A 55 10.59 7.22 -4.92
CA VAL A 55 11.53 8.04 -5.73
C VAL A 55 12.85 7.33 -6.05
N GLN A 56 13.15 6.18 -5.41
CA GLN A 56 14.39 5.45 -5.64
C GLN A 56 14.43 4.79 -7.02
N PRO A 57 15.61 4.42 -7.55
CA PRO A 57 15.70 3.63 -8.77
C PRO A 57 14.98 2.27 -8.64
N PRO A 58 14.38 1.75 -9.73
CA PRO A 58 13.82 0.40 -9.75
C PRO A 58 14.87 -0.65 -9.37
N LEU A 59 14.39 -1.78 -8.85
CA LEU A 59 15.23 -2.89 -8.35
C LEU A 59 16.09 -2.55 -7.12
N ASN A 60 15.96 -1.34 -6.55
CA ASN A 60 16.58 -1.02 -5.28
C ASN A 60 16.02 -1.96 -4.18
N PRO A 61 16.88 -2.76 -3.51
CA PRO A 61 16.43 -3.75 -2.53
C PRO A 61 15.77 -3.11 -1.31
N PHE A 62 16.18 -1.89 -0.94
CA PHE A 62 15.63 -1.15 0.18
C PHE A 62 14.22 -0.64 -0.13
N SER A 63 14.00 -0.08 -1.31
CA SER A 63 12.64 0.29 -1.74
C SER A 63 11.73 -0.92 -1.86
N LYS A 64 12.24 -2.03 -2.40
CA LYS A 64 11.48 -3.28 -2.46
C LYS A 64 11.13 -3.77 -1.05
N ALA A 65 12.03 -3.67 -0.07
CA ALA A 65 11.75 -4.04 1.31
C ALA A 65 10.64 -3.17 1.91
N ILE A 66 10.66 -1.85 1.73
CA ILE A 66 9.59 -0.96 2.20
C ILE A 66 8.25 -1.26 1.52
N ILE A 67 8.24 -1.46 0.21
CA ILE A 67 7.00 -1.78 -0.53
C ILE A 67 6.43 -3.13 -0.08
N THR A 68 7.29 -4.12 0.11
CA THR A 68 6.90 -5.43 0.65
C THR A 68 6.30 -5.27 2.04
N PHE A 69 6.96 -4.52 2.93
CA PHE A 69 6.50 -4.25 4.28
C PHE A 69 5.15 -3.53 4.29
N ALA A 70 4.98 -2.48 3.48
CA ALA A 70 3.73 -1.74 3.34
C ALA A 70 2.59 -2.63 2.83
N SER A 71 2.85 -3.48 1.83
CA SER A 71 1.86 -4.42 1.31
C SER A 71 1.44 -5.45 2.36
N ALA A 72 2.40 -6.00 3.11
CA ALA A 72 2.15 -6.99 4.15
C ALA A 72 1.38 -6.39 5.33
N PHE A 73 1.70 -5.14 5.70
CA PHE A 73 0.95 -4.40 6.70
C PHE A 73 -0.51 -4.24 6.28
N CYS A 74 -0.76 -3.71 5.09
CA CYS A 74 -2.12 -3.53 4.58
C CYS A 74 -2.91 -4.85 4.56
N LEU A 75 -2.28 -5.95 4.16
CA LEU A 75 -2.89 -7.27 4.22
C LEU A 75 -3.28 -7.66 5.65
N GLU A 76 -2.37 -7.50 6.62
CA GLU A 76 -2.62 -7.89 8.01
C GLU A 76 -3.83 -7.16 8.61
N ILE A 77 -3.94 -5.84 8.40
CA ILE A 77 -5.08 -5.04 8.90
C ILE A 77 -6.39 -5.40 8.20
N VAL A 78 -6.37 -5.59 6.88
CA VAL A 78 -7.57 -5.98 6.13
C VAL A 78 -8.05 -7.36 6.56
N THR A 79 -7.14 -8.33 6.69
CA THR A 79 -7.49 -9.68 7.17
C THR A 79 -8.04 -9.66 8.59
N ASP A 80 -7.48 -8.86 9.49
CA ASP A 80 -8.01 -8.73 10.85
C ASP A 80 -9.40 -8.09 10.85
N TYR A 81 -9.60 -7.04 10.04
CA TYR A 81 -10.90 -6.39 9.85
C TYR A 81 -11.97 -7.35 9.33
N GLU A 82 -11.70 -8.10 8.27
CA GLU A 82 -12.64 -9.09 7.71
C GLU A 82 -13.02 -10.16 8.74
N LYS A 83 -12.06 -10.64 9.54
CA LYS A 83 -12.34 -11.61 10.63
C LYS A 83 -13.22 -11.03 11.73
N GLN A 84 -13.17 -9.72 11.96
CA GLN A 84 -14.03 -9.03 12.90
C GLN A 84 -15.44 -8.83 12.31
N MET A 85 -15.53 -8.43 11.04
CA MET A 85 -16.79 -8.24 10.32
C MET A 85 -17.56 -9.54 10.11
N GLN A 86 -16.91 -10.66 9.81
CA GLN A 86 -17.56 -11.98 9.70
C GLN A 86 -18.26 -12.43 11.00
N LYS A 87 -17.88 -11.87 12.16
CA LYS A 87 -18.55 -12.16 13.44
C LYS A 87 -19.78 -11.28 13.68
N HIS A 88 -19.96 -10.22 12.90
CA HIS A 88 -21.00 -9.20 13.05
C HIS A 88 -21.79 -9.06 11.75
N ASP A 89 -22.92 -9.75 11.68
CA ASP A 89 -24.03 -9.57 10.72
C ASP A 89 -23.68 -9.69 9.22
N GLU A 90 -24.14 -10.79 8.59
CA GLU A 90 -23.87 -11.15 7.20
C GLU A 90 -24.49 -10.18 6.17
N ASN A 91 -25.37 -9.28 6.59
CA ASN A 91 -26.24 -8.48 5.73
C ASN A 91 -25.85 -6.99 5.62
N SER A 92 -24.68 -6.60 6.14
CA SER A 92 -24.17 -5.23 6.01
C SER A 92 -23.39 -5.04 4.70
N GLU A 93 -23.61 -3.92 4.01
CA GLU A 93 -22.76 -3.49 2.90
C GLU A 93 -21.32 -3.36 3.41
N ARG A 94 -20.45 -4.26 2.97
CA ARG A 94 -19.06 -4.28 3.43
C ARG A 94 -18.29 -3.18 2.71
N GLU A 95 -18.17 -2.03 3.36
CA GLU A 95 -17.14 -1.07 2.99
C GLU A 95 -15.75 -1.65 3.29
N GLY A 96 -14.82 -1.48 2.34
CA GLY A 96 -13.44 -1.93 2.53
C GLY A 96 -12.76 -1.20 3.68
N HIS A 97 -11.76 -1.83 4.29
CA HIS A 97 -11.06 -1.27 5.45
C HIS A 97 -10.52 0.16 5.17
N PRO A 98 -10.72 1.16 6.04
CA PRO A 98 -10.40 2.57 5.76
C PRO A 98 -8.95 2.82 5.32
N PHE A 99 -7.98 2.13 5.93
CA PHE A 99 -6.58 2.24 5.54
C PHE A 99 -6.32 1.70 4.13
N PHE A 100 -6.99 0.62 3.73
CA PHE A 100 -6.87 0.08 2.38
C PHE A 100 -7.42 1.06 1.34
N LEU A 101 -8.60 1.64 1.60
CA LEU A 101 -9.19 2.67 0.72
C LEU A 101 -8.24 3.89 0.58
N HIS A 102 -7.66 4.35 1.69
CA HIS A 102 -6.68 5.43 1.70
C HIS A 102 -5.42 5.09 0.89
N LEU A 103 -4.86 3.89 1.10
CA LEU A 103 -3.65 3.45 0.38
C LEU A 103 -3.91 3.28 -1.12
N MET A 104 -5.08 2.74 -1.51
CA MET A 104 -5.51 2.67 -2.91
C MET A 104 -5.62 4.05 -3.53
N SER A 105 -6.31 4.98 -2.86
CA SER A 105 -6.44 6.35 -3.33
C SER A 105 -5.06 6.99 -3.55
N LEU A 106 -4.16 6.85 -2.58
CA LEU A 106 -2.79 7.36 -2.67
C LEU A 106 -2.05 6.78 -3.88
N ILE A 107 -2.00 5.45 -4.03
CA ILE A 107 -1.30 4.78 -5.12
C ILE A 107 -1.81 5.26 -6.47
N LEU A 108 -3.13 5.41 -6.62
CA LEU A 108 -3.76 5.83 -7.86
C LEU A 108 -3.43 7.28 -8.25
N THR A 109 -3.00 8.12 -7.31
CA THR A 109 -2.44 9.44 -7.64
C THR A 109 -1.05 9.36 -8.29
N TYR A 110 -0.29 8.29 -8.02
CA TYR A 110 1.08 8.11 -8.50
C TYR A 110 1.18 7.32 -9.81
N VAL A 111 0.27 6.38 -10.06
CA VAL A 111 0.20 5.59 -11.30
C VAL A 111 0.28 6.43 -12.59
N PRO A 112 -0.47 7.55 -12.73
CA PRO A 112 -0.47 8.32 -13.98
C PRO A 112 0.70 9.33 -14.06
N LEU A 113 1.60 9.40 -13.09
CA LEU A 113 2.70 10.36 -13.14
C LEU A 113 3.74 9.97 -14.17
N ASN A 114 4.38 10.97 -14.79
CA ASN A 114 5.43 10.77 -15.79
C ASN A 114 6.77 10.31 -15.19
N GLU A 115 7.02 10.61 -13.91
CA GLU A 115 8.24 10.18 -13.21
C GLU A 115 8.27 8.64 -13.12
N PHE A 116 9.30 8.05 -13.69
CA PHE A 116 9.36 6.61 -13.94
C PHE A 116 9.48 5.80 -12.65
N ASN A 117 10.29 6.26 -11.70
CA ASN A 117 10.55 5.54 -10.46
C ASN A 117 9.30 5.46 -9.58
N VAL A 118 8.64 6.61 -9.37
CA VAL A 118 7.42 6.76 -8.59
C VAL A 118 6.31 5.92 -9.19
N ARG A 119 6.13 6.00 -10.51
CA ARG A 119 5.15 5.18 -11.22
C ARG A 119 5.45 3.69 -11.09
N TYR A 120 6.71 3.27 -11.28
CA TYR A 120 7.13 1.88 -11.16
C TYR A 120 6.80 1.33 -9.77
N HIS A 121 7.16 2.06 -8.71
CA HIS A 121 6.93 1.63 -7.34
C HIS A 121 5.46 1.67 -6.92
N ALA A 122 4.68 2.64 -7.40
CA ALA A 122 3.23 2.67 -7.21
C ALA A 122 2.56 1.45 -7.86
N CYS A 123 2.91 1.13 -9.10
CA CYS A 123 2.42 -0.07 -9.78
C CYS A 123 2.89 -1.36 -9.09
N LEU A 124 4.12 -1.41 -8.60
CA LEU A 124 4.64 -2.55 -7.84
C LEU A 124 3.83 -2.77 -6.56
N LEU A 125 3.58 -1.71 -5.79
CA LEU A 125 2.78 -1.82 -4.57
C LEU A 125 1.35 -2.29 -4.88
N LEU A 126 0.73 -1.72 -5.92
CA LEU A 126 -0.60 -2.15 -6.36
C LEU A 126 -0.64 -3.64 -6.73
N ALA A 127 0.33 -4.09 -7.53
CA ALA A 127 0.44 -5.48 -7.93
C ALA A 127 0.66 -6.41 -6.73
N MET A 128 1.50 -6.00 -5.77
CA MET A 128 1.74 -6.78 -4.55
C MET A 128 0.49 -6.87 -3.68
N LEU A 129 -0.29 -5.79 -3.56
CA LEU A 129 -1.55 -5.82 -2.81
C LEU A 129 -2.52 -6.82 -3.44
N PHE A 130 -2.73 -6.78 -4.75
CA PHE A 130 -3.59 -7.76 -5.43
C PHE A 130 -3.06 -9.19 -5.41
N THR A 131 -1.75 -9.38 -5.42
CA THR A 131 -1.15 -10.74 -5.34
C THR A 131 -1.28 -11.33 -3.94
N ASN A 132 -1.20 -10.48 -2.92
CA ASN A 132 -1.19 -10.89 -1.52
C ASN A 132 -2.60 -11.01 -0.91
N PHE A 133 -3.60 -10.35 -1.50
CA PHE A 133 -4.98 -10.48 -1.07
C PHE A 133 -5.58 -11.81 -1.53
N ASP A 134 -6.20 -12.53 -0.59
CA ASP A 134 -7.02 -13.70 -0.92
C ASP A 134 -8.28 -13.26 -1.70
N ALA A 135 -8.86 -14.19 -2.47
CA ALA A 135 -10.02 -13.95 -3.34
C ALA A 135 -11.26 -13.41 -2.60
N ASP A 136 -11.31 -13.53 -1.27
CA ASP A 136 -12.45 -13.19 -0.42
C ASP A 136 -12.42 -11.73 0.09
N ILE A 137 -11.45 -10.91 -0.33
CA ILE A 137 -11.38 -9.51 0.08
C ILE A 137 -12.31 -8.67 -0.80
N SER A 138 -13.32 -8.07 -0.17
CA SER A 138 -14.27 -7.19 -0.85
C SER A 138 -13.61 -5.84 -1.14
N ILE A 139 -13.49 -5.51 -2.42
CA ILE A 139 -13.03 -4.20 -2.91
C ILE A 139 -14.27 -3.50 -3.47
N SER A 140 -14.49 -2.24 -3.09
CA SER A 140 -15.64 -1.49 -3.59
C SER A 140 -15.55 -1.27 -5.10
N ASP A 141 -16.70 -1.30 -5.78
CA ASP A 141 -16.80 -1.05 -7.23
C ASP A 141 -16.16 0.29 -7.62
N GLU A 142 -16.29 1.32 -6.78
CA GLU A 142 -15.68 2.63 -7.02
C GLU A 142 -14.14 2.55 -7.10
N ILE A 143 -13.51 1.74 -6.24
CA ILE A 143 -12.06 1.54 -6.30
C ILE A 143 -11.68 0.75 -7.53
N CYS A 144 -12.44 -0.31 -7.86
CA CYS A 144 -12.24 -1.08 -9.08
C CYS A 144 -12.29 -0.18 -10.32
N ASP A 145 -13.29 0.70 -10.43
CA ASP A 145 -13.44 1.66 -11.52
C ASP A 145 -12.27 2.65 -11.59
N LYS A 146 -11.81 3.17 -10.44
CA LYS A 146 -10.65 4.07 -10.38
C LYS A 146 -9.36 3.36 -10.81
N ILE A 147 -9.17 2.11 -10.39
CA ILE A 147 -8.02 1.28 -10.79
C ILE A 147 -8.07 1.02 -12.28
N GLN A 148 -9.21 0.56 -12.79
CA GLN A 148 -9.43 0.33 -14.22
C GLN A 148 -9.15 1.58 -15.03
N THR A 149 -9.70 2.73 -14.62
CA THR A 149 -9.49 4.02 -15.29
C THR A 149 -8.02 4.43 -15.31
N ALA A 150 -7.32 4.32 -14.18
CA ALA A 150 -5.91 4.68 -14.08
C ALA A 150 -5.03 3.77 -14.96
N MET A 151 -5.29 2.46 -14.97
CA MET A 151 -4.57 1.50 -15.81
C MET A 151 -4.85 1.69 -17.30
N LEU A 152 -6.11 1.93 -17.69
CA LEU A 152 -6.50 2.18 -19.08
C LEU A 152 -5.87 3.46 -19.62
N LYS A 153 -5.93 4.56 -18.84
CA LYS A 153 -5.27 5.82 -19.20
C LYS A 153 -3.78 5.58 -19.49
N ARG A 154 -3.12 4.78 -18.66
CA ARG A 154 -1.71 4.47 -18.85
C ARG A 154 -1.45 3.62 -20.10
N ALA A 155 -2.27 2.60 -20.33
CA ALA A 155 -2.16 1.78 -21.54
C ALA A 155 -2.30 2.65 -22.81
N ALA A 156 -3.26 3.58 -22.82
CA ALA A 156 -3.46 4.51 -23.92
C ALA A 156 -2.26 5.46 -24.14
N GLU A 157 -1.67 6.00 -23.06
CA GLU A 157 -0.45 6.82 -23.15
C GLU A 157 0.72 6.04 -23.76
N ILE A 158 0.93 4.78 -23.35
CA ILE A 158 1.99 3.93 -23.89
C ILE A 158 1.79 3.73 -25.40
N VAL A 159 0.57 3.41 -25.82
CA VAL A 159 0.23 3.24 -27.24
C VAL A 159 0.46 4.53 -28.01
N TYR A 160 0.05 5.69 -27.48
CA TYR A 160 0.24 6.98 -28.13
C TYR A 160 1.72 7.34 -28.31
N VAL A 161 2.54 7.14 -27.27
CA VAL A 161 3.99 7.36 -27.34
C VAL A 161 4.65 6.42 -28.33
N MET A 162 4.25 5.14 -28.37
CA MET A 162 4.75 4.20 -29.37
C MET A 162 4.40 4.67 -30.79
N VAL A 163 3.14 4.99 -31.06
CA VAL A 163 2.69 5.42 -32.39
C VAL A 163 3.39 6.70 -32.84
N THR A 164 3.54 7.69 -31.96
CA THR A 164 4.21 8.94 -32.31
C THR A 164 5.74 8.80 -32.46
N ALA A 165 6.37 7.79 -31.85
CA ALA A 165 7.78 7.49 -32.08
C ALA A 165 8.06 6.84 -33.46
N PHE A 166 7.02 6.34 -34.15
CA PHE A 166 7.11 5.75 -35.49
C PHE A 166 6.69 6.69 -36.63
N LEU A 167 6.24 7.90 -36.32
CA LEU A 167 5.86 8.96 -37.27
C LEU A 167 6.94 10.04 -37.33
#